data_AF-A0A935BJU0-F1
#
_entry.id   AF-A0A935BJU0-F1
#
_cell.length_a   1.000
_cell.length_b   1.000
_cell.length_c   1.000
_cell.angle_alpha   90.00
_cell.angle_beta   90.00
_cell.angle_gamma   90.00
#
_symmetry.space_group_name_H-M   'P 1'
#
loop_
_entity.id
_entity.type
_entity.pdbx_description
1 polymer ?
#
loop_
_entity_poly.entity_id
_entity_poly.type
_entity_poly.pdbx_seq_one_letter_code
_entity_poly.pdbx_strand_id
1 'polypeptide(L)'
;MVIDPDTANGRAWVLTFGNDGQDHRQSVSAMIQRISPVPLIEAWCEPVLAALGEKIITDLNAKATWPALGPIQASLIDLGENFTQAISLLVKNRVLTRQAEAGETTPQELSLAA
;
A
#
# COMPACT_ATOMS: atom_id res chain seq x y z
N MET A 1 -9.97 8.61 -9.95
CA MET A 1 -9.68 10.06 -9.94
C MET A 1 -9.16 10.43 -8.56
N VAL A 2 -7.97 11.03 -8.49
CA VAL A 2 -7.36 11.44 -7.22
C VAL A 2 -7.83 12.84 -6.87
N ILE A 3 -8.34 13.03 -5.66
CA ILE A 3 -8.70 14.36 -5.17
C ILE A 3 -7.70 14.73 -4.07
N ASP A 4 -6.82 15.68 -4.43
CA ASP A 4 -5.94 16.46 -3.55
C ASP A 4 -5.17 15.67 -2.46
N PRO A 5 -3.98 15.13 -2.78
CA PRO A 5 -3.14 14.48 -1.80
C PRO A 5 -2.39 15.51 -0.95
N ASP A 6 -2.68 15.54 0.35
CA ASP A 6 -1.89 16.26 1.34
C ASP A 6 -0.71 15.37 1.77
N THR A 7 0.39 15.49 1.02
CA THR A 7 1.62 14.73 1.28
C THR A 7 2.35 15.17 2.55
N ALA A 8 2.09 16.40 3.03
CA ALA A 8 2.73 16.91 4.25
C ALA A 8 2.14 16.25 5.51
N ASN A 9 0.84 15.96 5.50
CA ASN A 9 0.10 15.32 6.57
C ASN A 9 -0.16 13.82 6.32
N GLY A 10 0.23 13.28 5.17
CA GLY A 10 0.02 11.89 4.80
C GLY A 10 -1.47 11.54 4.65
N ARG A 11 -2.25 12.47 4.09
CA ARG A 11 -3.71 12.33 3.91
C ARG A 11 -4.09 12.43 2.45
N ALA A 12 -5.02 11.59 2.01
CA ALA A 12 -5.54 11.66 0.66
C ALA A 12 -6.93 11.08 0.52
N TRP A 13 -7.66 11.54 -0.49
CA TRP A 13 -8.94 10.99 -0.88
C TRP A 13 -8.80 10.21 -2.19
N VAL A 14 -9.29 8.97 -2.17
CA VAL A 14 -9.31 8.09 -3.36
C VAL A 14 -10.75 7.83 -3.74
N LEU A 15 -11.09 8.21 -4.97
CA LEU A 15 -12.41 8.03 -5.56
C LEU A 15 -12.27 7.28 -6.89
N THR A 16 -12.92 6.14 -7.00
CA THR A 16 -13.09 5.40 -8.25
C THR A 16 -14.57 5.30 -8.60
N PHE A 17 -14.85 5.43 -9.89
CA PHE A 17 -16.19 5.31 -10.46
C PHE A 17 -16.33 3.90 -11.03
N GLY A 18 -17.50 3.28 -10.83
CA GLY A 18 -17.74 1.89 -11.20
C GLY A 18 -17.67 0.94 -10.00
N ASN A 19 -18.08 -0.31 -10.23
CA ASN A 19 -18.09 -1.36 -9.21
C ASN A 19 -16.85 -2.27 -9.25
N ASP A 20 -15.75 -1.80 -9.86
CA ASP A 20 -14.52 -2.58 -9.95
C ASP A 20 -13.67 -2.39 -8.69
N GLY A 21 -13.82 -3.32 -7.75
CA GLY A 21 -13.08 -3.27 -6.48
C GLY A 21 -11.57 -3.49 -6.62
N GLN A 22 -11.10 -4.06 -7.74
CA GLN A 22 -9.67 -4.25 -8.01
C GLN A 22 -9.00 -2.94 -8.42
N ASP A 23 -9.68 -2.12 -9.23
CA ASP A 23 -9.23 -0.79 -9.62
C ASP A 23 -9.14 0.16 -8.41
N HIS A 24 -10.11 0.07 -7.48
CA HIS A 24 -10.08 0.86 -6.24
C HIS A 24 -8.92 0.48 -5.33
N ARG A 25 -8.70 -0.83 -5.09
CA ARG A 25 -7.58 -1.29 -4.25
C ARG A 25 -6.22 -0.88 -4.83
N GLN A 26 -6.04 -0.96 -6.14
CA GLN A 26 -4.82 -0.48 -6.79
C GLN A 26 -4.64 1.03 -6.62
N SER A 27 -5.71 1.80 -6.82
CA SER A 27 -5.68 3.27 -6.62
C SER A 27 -5.32 3.65 -5.18
N VAL A 28 -5.85 2.94 -4.18
CA VAL A 28 -5.52 3.13 -2.76
C VAL A 28 -4.05 2.78 -2.49
N SER A 29 -3.58 1.65 -3.01
CA SER A 29 -2.19 1.21 -2.87
C SER A 29 -1.20 2.23 -3.45
N ALA A 30 -1.44 2.69 -4.68
CA ALA A 30 -0.63 3.71 -5.32
C ALA A 30 -0.64 5.04 -4.55
N MET A 31 -1.79 5.39 -3.95
CA MET A 31 -1.89 6.60 -3.14
C MET A 31 -1.08 6.51 -1.86
N ILE A 32 -1.14 5.38 -1.16
CA ILE A 32 -0.33 5.14 0.04
C ILE A 32 1.16 5.28 -0.29
N GLN A 33 1.63 4.71 -1.40
CA GLN A 33 3.02 4.87 -1.84
C GLN A 33 3.37 6.35 -2.09
N ARG A 34 2.46 7.11 -2.69
CA ARG A 34 2.67 8.52 -3.03
C ARG A 34 2.71 9.46 -1.83
N ILE A 35 1.84 9.25 -0.85
CA ILE A 35 1.73 10.14 0.33
C ILE A 35 2.57 9.64 1.52
N SER A 36 3.25 8.50 1.37
CA SER A 36 4.03 7.92 2.44
C SER A 36 5.19 8.83 2.85
N PRO A 37 5.41 9.06 4.16
CA PRO A 37 6.60 9.76 4.65
C PRO A 37 7.87 8.91 4.50
N VAL A 38 7.75 7.62 4.21
CA VAL A 38 8.86 6.68 3.98
C VAL A 38 8.75 6.06 2.59
N PRO A 39 9.86 5.81 1.89
CA PRO A 39 9.80 5.18 0.58
C PRO A 39 9.31 3.73 0.73
N LEU A 40 8.09 3.47 0.26
CA LEU A 40 7.52 2.12 0.19
C LEU A 40 7.77 1.54 -1.19
N ILE A 41 8.37 0.35 -1.23
CA ILE A 41 8.44 -0.43 -2.47
C ILE A 41 7.11 -1.15 -2.71
N GLU A 42 6.80 -1.46 -3.97
CA GLU A 42 5.53 -2.09 -4.35
C GLU A 42 5.25 -3.38 -3.57
N ALA A 43 6.28 -4.22 -3.38
CA ALA A 43 6.20 -5.47 -2.61
C ALA A 43 5.79 -5.28 -1.13
N TRP A 44 5.91 -4.06 -0.59
CA TRP A 44 5.51 -3.76 0.78
C TRP A 44 4.07 -3.24 0.89
N CYS A 45 3.44 -2.90 -0.22
CA CYS A 45 2.14 -2.25 -0.18
C CYS A 45 1.04 -3.19 0.33
N GLU A 46 0.99 -4.43 -0.15
CA GLU A 46 0.06 -5.44 0.37
C GLU A 46 0.24 -5.78 1.86
N PRO A 47 1.45 -6.09 2.37
CA PRO A 47 1.63 -6.37 3.79
C PRO A 47 1.36 -5.14 4.68
N VAL A 48 1.64 -3.92 4.19
CA VAL A 48 1.24 -2.69 4.89
C VAL A 48 -0.27 -2.55 4.96
N LEU A 49 -0.97 -2.77 3.84
CA LEU A 49 -2.44 -2.77 3.79
C LEU A 49 -3.04 -3.84 4.69
N ALA A 50 -2.45 -5.03 4.76
CA ALA A 50 -2.92 -6.11 5.62
C ALA A 50 -2.74 -5.78 7.11
N ALA A 51 -1.64 -5.12 7.49
CA ALA A 51 -1.34 -4.81 8.89
C ALA A 51 -1.99 -3.51 9.39
N LEU A 52 -2.12 -2.51 8.52
CA LEU A 52 -2.51 -1.15 8.88
C LEU A 52 -3.76 -0.66 8.17
N GLY A 53 -4.27 -1.39 7.16
CA GLY A 53 -5.36 -0.94 6.29
C GLY A 53 -6.59 -0.47 7.05
N GLU A 54 -7.07 -1.22 8.04
CA GLU A 54 -8.23 -0.82 8.85
C GLU A 54 -8.00 0.43 9.71
N LYS A 55 -6.74 0.77 10.00
CA LYS A 55 -6.37 1.94 10.80
C LYS A 55 -6.17 3.18 9.93
N ILE A 56 -5.60 3.00 8.74
CA ILE A 56 -5.20 4.11 7.86
C ILE A 56 -6.20 4.35 6.74
N ILE A 57 -7.12 3.44 6.47
CA ILE A 57 -8.15 3.56 5.43
C ILE A 57 -9.52 3.58 6.09
N THR A 58 -10.27 4.64 5.83
CA THR A 58 -11.69 4.73 6.17
C THR A 58 -12.51 4.64 4.90
N ASP A 59 -13.28 3.55 4.75
CA ASP A 59 -14.26 3.44 3.67
C ASP A 59 -15.44 4.38 3.94
N LEU A 60 -15.78 5.19 2.93
CA LEU A 60 -16.85 6.18 3.01
C LEU A 60 -18.15 5.69 2.37
N ASN A 61 -18.11 4.60 1.60
CA ASN A 61 -19.28 4.03 0.93
C ASN A 61 -20.20 3.34 1.93
N ALA A 62 -19.65 2.79 3.02
CA ALA A 62 -20.44 2.28 4.13
C ALA A 62 -21.35 3.34 4.79
N LYS A 63 -21.04 4.63 4.62
CA LYS A 63 -21.75 5.74 5.28
C LYS A 63 -22.57 6.61 4.32
N ALA A 64 -22.30 6.58 3.02
CA ALA A 64 -22.92 7.46 2.04
C ALA A 64 -23.29 6.72 0.76
N THR A 65 -24.57 6.79 0.38
CA THR A 65 -25.04 6.39 -0.94
C THR A 65 -25.07 7.62 -1.84
N TRP A 66 -24.51 7.51 -3.05
CA TRP A 66 -24.36 8.64 -3.98
C TRP A 66 -25.27 8.47 -5.20
N PRO A 67 -26.60 8.67 -5.06
CA PRO A 67 -27.56 8.32 -6.10
C PRO A 67 -27.36 9.10 -7.41
N ALA A 68 -26.76 10.30 -7.36
CA ALA A 68 -26.49 11.11 -8.55
C ALA A 68 -25.17 10.75 -9.28
N LEU A 69 -24.25 10.05 -8.61
CA LEU A 69 -22.91 9.74 -9.15
C LEU A 69 -22.78 8.29 -9.64
N GLY A 70 -23.79 7.45 -9.38
CA GLY A 70 -23.74 6.01 -9.70
C GLY A 70 -22.89 5.23 -8.70
N PRO A 71 -22.48 3.98 -9.03
CA PRO A 71 -21.61 3.20 -8.16
C PRO A 71 -20.25 3.89 -8.05
N ILE A 72 -19.92 4.40 -6.86
CA ILE A 72 -18.61 4.96 -6.57
C ILE A 72 -18.01 4.23 -5.38
N GLN A 73 -16.69 4.14 -5.36
CA GLN A 73 -15.92 3.70 -4.21
C GLN A 73 -15.04 4.86 -3.72
N ALA A 74 -15.37 5.38 -2.54
CA ALA A 74 -14.63 6.42 -1.85
C ALA A 74 -13.91 5.88 -0.60
N SER A 75 -12.61 6.13 -0.52
CA SER A 75 -11.78 5.83 0.65
C SER A 75 -10.99 7.07 1.07
N LEU A 76 -11.00 7.36 2.36
CA LEU A 76 -10.11 8.33 2.98
C LEU A 76 -8.87 7.58 3.50
N ILE A 77 -7.69 8.07 3.13
CA ILE A 77 -6.41 7.57 3.63
C ILE A 77 -5.85 8.60 4.61
N ASP A 78 -5.52 8.15 5.82
CA ASP A 78 -4.82 8.90 6.86
C ASP A 78 -3.69 8.01 7.40
N LEU A 79 -2.44 8.30 7.02
CA LEU A 79 -1.31 7.51 7.50
C LEU A 79 -1.06 7.75 9.00
N GLY A 80 -1.35 8.96 9.47
CA GLY A 80 -1.17 9.36 10.86
C GLY A 80 0.29 9.50 11.28
N GLU A 81 0.49 10.10 12.45
CA GLU A 81 1.80 10.47 13.01
C GLU A 81 2.68 9.24 13.29
N ASN A 82 2.03 8.11 13.60
CA ASN A 82 2.69 6.87 14.01
C ASN A 82 3.03 5.95 12.83
N PHE A 83 2.72 6.34 11.60
CA PHE A 83 2.94 5.50 10.41
C PHE A 83 4.39 5.03 10.29
N THR A 84 5.34 5.96 10.38
CA THR A 84 6.79 5.66 10.26
C THR A 84 7.25 4.66 11.32
N GLN A 85 6.77 4.80 12.56
CA GLN A 85 7.08 3.85 13.63
C GLN A 85 6.47 2.48 13.36
N ALA A 86 5.22 2.43 12.87
CA ALA A 86 4.57 1.18 12.50
C ALA A 86 5.33 0.45 11.39
N ILE A 87 5.74 1.16 10.31
CA ILE A 87 6.56 0.58 9.25
C ILE A 87 7.89 0.07 9.80
N SER A 88 8.58 0.85 10.63
CA SER A 88 9.82 0.42 11.29
C SER A 88 9.62 -0.87 12.10
N LEU A 89 8.50 -1.00 12.80
CA LEU A 89 8.17 -2.19 13.59
C LEU A 89 7.89 -3.40 12.69
N LEU A 90 7.21 -3.21 11.56
CA LEU A 90 6.97 -4.29 10.59
C LEU A 90 8.27 -4.79 9.93
N VAL A 91 9.22 -3.89 9.65
CA VAL A 91 10.57 -4.27 9.17
C VAL A 91 11.34 -5.03 10.25
N LYS A 92 11.34 -4.54 11.50
CA LYS A 92 12.00 -5.21 12.63
C LYS A 92 11.44 -6.62 12.88
N ASN A 93 10.13 -6.78 12.75
CA ASN A 93 9.43 -8.05 12.92
C ASN A 93 9.52 -8.97 11.69
N ARG A 94 10.29 -8.59 10.65
CA ARG A 94 10.44 -9.37 9.40
C ARG A 94 9.12 -9.60 8.65
N VAL A 95 8.11 -8.76 8.89
CA VAL A 95 6.86 -8.74 8.10
C VAL A 95 7.12 -8.04 6.76
N LEU A 96 7.89 -6.94 6.80
CA LEU A 96 8.42 -6.29 5.61
C LEU A 96 9.85 -6.75 5.41
N THR A 97 10.06 -7.61 4.42
CA THR A 97 11.39 -8.04 3.99
C THR A 97 11.71 -7.44 2.63
N ARG A 98 12.97 -7.06 2.43
CA ARG A 98 13.47 -6.83 1.07
C ARG A 98 13.53 -8.21 0.44
N GLN A 99 12.84 -8.44 -0.67
CA GLN A 99 13.16 -9.59 -1.51
C GLN A 99 14.62 -9.43 -1.91
N ALA A 100 15.50 -10.24 -1.33
CA ALA A 100 16.82 -10.40 -1.89
C ALA A 100 16.56 -10.89 -3.31
N GLU A 101 17.09 -10.17 -4.30
CA GLU A 101 17.20 -10.73 -5.63
C GLU A 101 17.80 -12.12 -5.44
N ALA A 102 17.05 -13.15 -5.80
CA ALA A 102 17.55 -14.51 -5.83
C ALA A 102 18.61 -14.52 -6.92
N GLY A 103 19.82 -14.07 -6.55
CA GLY A 103 21.00 -14.18 -7.37
C GLY A 103 21.18 -15.65 -7.66
N GLU A 104 21.18 -15.96 -8.95
CA GLU A 104 21.70 -17.20 -9.51
C GLU A 104 23.01 -17.58 -8.81
N THR A 105 22.92 -18.48 -7.84
CA THR A 105 24.05 -19.31 -7.43
C THR A 105 23.91 -20.61 -8.18
N THR A 106 24.24 -20.61 -9.47
CA THR A 106 24.66 -21.82 -10.16
C THR A 106 25.87 -22.38 -9.40
N PRO A 107 25.77 -23.55 -8.74
CA PRO A 107 26.95 -24.24 -8.24
C PRO A 107 27.62 -24.83 -9.48
N GLN A 108 28.52 -24.07 -10.09
CA GLN A 108 29.41 -24.61 -11.11
C GLN A 108 30.31 -25.63 -10.41
N GLU A 109 30.15 -26.88 -10.82
CA GLU A 109 30.87 -28.05 -10.36
C GLU A 109 32.37 -27.76 -10.19
N LEU A 110 32.84 -27.74 -8.94
CA LEU A 110 34.22 -28.07 -8.63
C LEU A 110 34.38 -29.59 -8.80
N SER A 111 34.47 -30.03 -10.07
CA SER A 111 35.07 -31.31 -10.40
C SER A 111 36.56 -31.24 -10.04
N LEU A 112 36.88 -31.61 -8.81
CA LEU A 112 38.22 -31.97 -8.40
C LEU A 112 38.51 -33.38 -8.93
N ALA A 113 39.02 -33.46 -10.15
CA ALA A 113 39.57 -34.69 -10.71
C ALA A 113 41.02 -34.46 -11.14
N ALA A 114 41.88 -35.34 -10.61
CA ALA A 114 43.28 -35.63 -10.92
C ALA A 114 44.34 -34.66 -10.36
#